data_AF-A0A2J8WV98-F1
#
_entry.id   AF-A0A2J8WV98-F1
#
_cell.length_a   1.000
_cell.length_b   1.000
_cell.length_c   1.000
_cell.angle_alpha   90.00
_cell.angle_beta   90.00
_cell.angle_gamma   90.00
#
_symmetry.space_group_name_H-M   'P 1'
#
loop_
_entity.id
_entity.type
_entity.pdbx_description
1 polymer ?
#
loop_
_entity_poly.entity_id
_entity_poly.type
_entity_poly.pdbx_seq_one_letter_code
_entity_poly.pdbx_strand_id
1 'polypeptide(L)'
;YWLYLNKLSCLPVLEVRIINMYKEIDQTPYKQEINAKNLIQCWRECMAMSSYSLRKVAVEKFNAENYWKKKGLAMVPLKYPVGLGSRAAGQAAALVHIYLDGSVLVTHGGIEMGQGVHTKMIQVVSRELRMPMSNVHLRGTSTETVPNANISGGSVVADLNGLAVKDACQTLLKRLEPIISKNPKGTWKDWAQTAFDESISLSAVGYFRGYESDMNWEKGEGHPFEYFVYGAACSEVEIDCLTGDHKNIRTDIVMDVGCSINPAIDVGQIEGAFIQGMGLYTIEELNYSPQGILHTRGPDQYKIPAICDMPTELHIVLLPPSQNSNTLYSSKGLGESGVFLGCSVFFAIHDAVSAARQERGLHGPLSLNSPLTPEKIRMACEDKFTKMIPRDEPGSYVPWNLLHPLFILLHGKPVRWTQEQGLLIQLHKIQPMMVA
;
A
#
# COMPACT_ATOMS: atom_id res chain seq x y z
N TYR A 1 33.72 -6.66 12.17
CA TYR A 1 32.78 -6.77 11.03
C TYR A 1 32.40 -8.24 10.76
N TRP A 2 33.34 -9.13 10.43
CA TRP A 2 33.07 -10.57 10.22
C TRP A 2 32.46 -11.30 11.44
N LEU A 3 32.92 -10.99 12.65
CA LEU A 3 32.34 -11.50 13.92
C LEU A 3 30.92 -10.95 14.22
N TYR A 4 30.56 -9.79 13.66
CA TYR A 4 29.24 -9.18 13.82
C TYR A 4 28.24 -9.83 12.85
N LEU A 5 28.68 -10.11 11.61
CA LEU A 5 27.91 -10.84 10.60
C LEU A 5 27.64 -12.30 11.01
N ASN A 6 28.63 -13.00 11.59
CA ASN A 6 28.43 -14.36 12.11
C ASN A 6 27.54 -14.42 13.37
N LYS A 7 27.42 -13.34 14.14
CA LYS A 7 26.47 -13.26 15.25
C LYS A 7 25.04 -13.05 14.75
N LEU A 8 24.86 -12.23 13.71
CA LEU A 8 23.54 -11.97 13.10
C LEU A 8 22.98 -13.19 12.36
N SER A 9 23.83 -14.06 11.78
CA SER A 9 23.39 -15.25 11.04
C SER A 9 22.74 -16.35 11.89
N CYS A 10 22.81 -16.26 13.23
CA CYS A 10 22.24 -17.23 14.16
C CYS A 10 21.07 -16.67 14.99
N LEU A 11 20.70 -15.40 14.80
CA LEU A 11 19.60 -14.77 15.53
C LEU A 11 18.27 -14.98 14.80
N PRO A 12 17.13 -15.10 15.53
CA PRO A 12 15.81 -15.05 14.92
C PRO A 12 15.64 -13.79 14.07
N VAL A 13 15.06 -13.93 12.86
CA VAL A 13 14.86 -12.81 11.93
C VAL A 13 14.13 -11.63 12.58
N LEU A 14 13.21 -11.93 13.50
CA LEU A 14 12.48 -10.93 14.28
C LEU A 14 13.41 -10.03 15.10
N GLU A 15 14.40 -10.60 15.78
CA GLU A 15 15.38 -9.85 16.58
C GLU A 15 16.28 -9.00 15.69
N VAL A 16 16.73 -9.55 14.56
CA VAL A 16 17.52 -8.82 13.57
C VAL A 16 16.75 -7.59 13.07
N ARG A 17 15.44 -7.70 12.81
CA ARG A 17 14.61 -6.55 12.45
C ARG A 17 14.54 -5.53 13.58
N ILE A 18 14.18 -5.94 14.79
CA ILE A 18 14.00 -5.03 15.94
C ILE A 18 15.27 -4.24 16.25
N ILE A 19 16.44 -4.89 16.22
CA ILE A 19 17.71 -4.24 16.55
C ILE A 19 18.07 -3.17 15.50
N ASN A 20 17.71 -3.39 14.23
CA ASN A 20 17.99 -2.48 13.12
C ASN A 20 16.85 -1.50 12.80
N MET A 21 15.72 -1.56 13.50
CA MET A 21 14.65 -0.56 13.33
C MET A 21 15.11 0.82 13.84
N TYR A 22 14.64 1.86 13.14
CA TYR A 22 14.77 3.25 13.55
C TYR A 22 14.37 3.47 15.00
N LYS A 23 15.06 4.40 15.67
CA LYS A 23 14.65 4.89 17.00
C LYS A 23 13.54 5.92 16.86
N GLU A 24 13.01 6.40 17.99
CA GLU A 24 11.88 7.34 17.97
C GLU A 24 12.19 8.58 17.15
N ILE A 25 13.32 9.26 17.39
CA ILE A 25 13.82 10.32 16.52
C ILE A 25 15.06 9.78 15.83
N ASP A 26 15.07 9.82 14.50
CA ASP A 26 16.14 9.27 13.69
C ASP A 26 16.21 9.97 12.32
N GLN A 27 17.19 9.60 11.50
CA GLN A 27 17.42 10.22 10.20
C GLN A 27 17.41 9.20 9.06
N THR A 28 16.75 9.55 7.95
CA THR A 28 16.73 8.72 6.74
C THR A 28 18.07 8.81 5.99
N PRO A 29 18.36 7.90 5.03
CA PRO A 29 19.58 7.98 4.22
C PRO A 29 19.69 9.28 3.42
N TYR A 30 18.56 9.93 3.13
CA TYR A 30 18.46 11.21 2.43
C TYR A 30 18.35 12.42 3.38
N LYS A 31 18.78 12.24 4.64
CA LYS A 31 18.92 13.27 5.67
C LYS A 31 17.62 13.91 6.19
N GLN A 32 16.46 13.37 5.85
CA GLN A 32 15.19 13.78 6.44
C GLN A 32 15.04 13.19 7.85
N GLU A 33 14.80 14.04 8.84
CA GLU A 33 14.44 13.61 10.20
C GLU A 33 13.07 12.93 10.19
N ILE A 34 12.92 11.88 11.00
CA ILE A 34 11.66 11.17 11.18
C ILE A 34 11.33 10.99 12.67
N ASN A 35 10.03 11.01 12.97
CA ASN A 35 9.51 10.52 14.24
C ASN A 35 8.88 9.13 14.04
N ALA A 36 9.63 8.07 14.35
CA ALA A 36 9.22 6.69 14.21
C ALA A 36 8.57 6.11 15.49
N LYS A 37 8.04 6.95 16.40
CA LYS A 37 7.25 6.47 17.57
C LYS A 37 6.14 5.52 17.14
N ASN A 38 5.36 5.91 16.13
CA ASN A 38 4.23 5.11 15.65
C ASN A 38 4.68 3.83 14.92
N LEU A 39 5.89 3.79 14.34
CA LEU A 39 6.49 2.57 13.80
C LEU A 39 6.70 1.52 14.91
N ILE A 40 7.27 1.95 16.03
CA ILE A 40 7.52 1.09 17.19
C ILE A 40 6.20 0.62 17.80
N GLN A 41 5.20 1.50 17.87
CA GLN A 41 3.86 1.15 18.36
C GLN A 41 3.15 0.14 17.46
N CYS A 42 3.15 0.34 16.14
CA CYS A 42 2.56 -0.63 15.21
C CYS A 42 3.18 -2.02 15.37
N TRP A 43 4.51 -2.09 15.51
CA TRP A 43 5.21 -3.35 15.73
C TRP A 43 4.81 -4.04 17.04
N ARG A 44 4.78 -3.29 18.16
CA ARG A 44 4.41 -3.81 19.47
C ARG A 44 2.96 -4.30 19.51
N GLU A 45 2.04 -3.50 18.98
CA GLU A 45 0.62 -3.83 18.92
C GLU A 45 0.40 -5.06 18.03
N CYS A 46 1.05 -5.14 16.87
CA CYS A 46 0.96 -6.30 15.99
C CYS A 46 1.52 -7.57 16.66
N MET A 47 2.64 -7.47 17.39
CA MET A 47 3.19 -8.59 18.16
C MET A 47 2.23 -9.09 19.24
N ALA A 48 1.59 -8.16 19.97
CA ALA A 48 0.64 -8.48 21.03
C ALA A 48 -0.67 -9.07 20.46
N MET A 49 -1.30 -8.37 19.52
CA MET A 49 -2.55 -8.76 18.87
C MET A 49 -2.43 -10.12 18.17
N SER A 50 -1.32 -10.36 17.46
CA SER A 50 -1.08 -11.63 16.77
C SER A 50 -0.70 -12.77 17.71
N SER A 51 -0.41 -12.50 19.00
CA SER A 51 0.15 -13.48 19.94
C SER A 51 1.40 -14.18 19.39
N TYR A 52 2.29 -13.41 18.75
CA TYR A 52 3.40 -13.93 17.94
C TYR A 52 4.21 -15.02 18.64
N SER A 53 4.66 -14.77 19.88
CA SER A 53 5.55 -15.69 20.61
C SER A 53 4.91 -17.04 20.89
N LEU A 54 3.62 -17.07 21.24
CA LEU A 54 2.89 -18.31 21.49
C LEU A 54 2.73 -19.12 20.20
N ARG A 55 2.40 -18.45 19.09
CA ARG A 55 2.25 -19.09 17.78
C ARG A 55 3.58 -19.56 17.22
N LYS A 56 4.69 -18.85 17.47
CA LYS A 56 6.01 -19.29 16.99
C LYS A 56 6.40 -20.64 17.60
N VAL A 57 6.20 -20.83 18.90
CA VAL A 57 6.42 -22.13 19.57
C VAL A 57 5.48 -23.21 19.01
N ALA A 58 4.21 -22.87 18.73
CA ALA A 58 3.27 -23.81 18.13
C ALA A 58 3.67 -24.24 16.71
N VAL A 59 4.21 -23.32 15.91
CA VAL A 59 4.75 -23.59 14.57
C VAL A 59 5.98 -24.51 14.64
N GLU A 60 6.90 -24.25 15.56
CA GLU A 60 8.07 -25.10 15.78
C GLU A 60 7.68 -26.52 16.20
N LYS A 61 6.71 -26.64 17.11
CA LYS A 61 6.14 -27.94 17.50
C LYS A 61 5.52 -28.67 16.30
N PHE A 62 4.66 -27.99 15.53
CA PHE A 62 4.04 -28.57 14.35
C PHE A 62 5.10 -29.08 13.36
N ASN A 63 6.15 -28.29 13.14
CA ASN A 63 7.23 -28.65 12.23
C ASN A 63 8.05 -29.86 12.73
N ALA A 64 8.21 -30.06 14.03
CA ALA A 64 8.86 -31.26 14.57
C ALA A 64 7.99 -32.53 14.44
N GLU A 65 6.67 -32.37 14.39
CA GLU A 65 5.69 -33.46 14.34
C GLU A 65 5.30 -33.85 12.89
N ASN A 66 5.56 -33.00 11.89
CA ASN A 66 5.08 -33.18 10.52
C ASN A 66 6.22 -33.06 9.49
N TYR A 67 6.55 -34.13 8.77
CA TYR A 67 7.68 -34.14 7.81
C TYR A 67 7.33 -33.56 6.42
N TRP A 68 6.08 -33.79 5.96
CA TRP A 68 5.63 -33.42 4.60
C TRP A 68 4.77 -32.15 4.56
N LYS A 69 4.43 -31.61 5.73
CA LYS A 69 3.68 -30.36 5.91
C LYS A 69 4.45 -29.51 6.87
N LYS A 70 4.70 -28.25 6.54
CA LYS A 70 5.41 -27.32 7.42
C LYS A 70 4.62 -26.03 7.56
N LYS A 71 4.65 -25.46 8.75
CA LYS A 71 4.18 -24.12 9.02
C LYS A 71 5.32 -23.13 9.06
N GLY A 72 4.99 -21.87 8.76
CA GLY A 72 5.91 -20.76 8.91
C GLY A 72 5.19 -19.51 9.37
N LEU A 73 5.91 -18.64 10.07
CA LEU A 73 5.38 -17.42 10.69
C LEU A 73 6.38 -16.28 10.52
N ALA A 74 5.92 -15.17 9.95
CA ALA A 74 6.76 -13.99 9.74
C ALA A 74 6.03 -12.69 10.08
N MET A 75 6.79 -11.73 10.63
CA MET A 75 6.30 -10.37 10.88
C MET A 75 7.25 -9.33 10.27
N VAL A 76 6.68 -8.36 9.54
CA VAL A 76 7.43 -7.31 8.82
C VAL A 76 6.92 -5.92 9.24
N PRO A 77 7.83 -4.94 9.48
CA PRO A 77 7.45 -3.55 9.71
C PRO A 77 7.30 -2.78 8.40
N LEU A 78 6.59 -1.66 8.43
CA LEU A 78 6.37 -0.77 7.29
C LEU A 78 6.67 0.68 7.66
N LYS A 79 7.45 1.35 6.81
CA LYS A 79 7.53 2.80 6.70
C LYS A 79 7.32 3.16 5.23
N TYR A 80 6.11 3.58 4.88
CA TYR A 80 5.77 4.04 3.53
C TYR A 80 5.83 5.58 3.49
N PRO A 81 6.82 6.16 2.79
CA PRO A 81 6.91 7.61 2.63
C PRO A 81 5.85 8.12 1.65
N VAL A 82 5.22 9.26 1.96
CA VAL A 82 4.18 9.87 1.10
C VAL A 82 4.60 11.28 0.71
N GLY A 83 4.69 11.52 -0.60
CA GLY A 83 5.10 12.79 -1.19
C GLY A 83 5.27 12.69 -2.70
N LEU A 84 5.43 13.84 -3.34
CA LEU A 84 5.62 13.97 -4.78
C LEU A 84 6.90 14.76 -5.05
N GLY A 85 7.50 14.62 -6.23
CA GLY A 85 8.82 15.20 -6.52
C GLY A 85 8.94 16.73 -6.51
N SER A 86 7.82 17.46 -6.45
CA SER A 86 7.82 18.92 -6.27
C SER A 86 6.49 19.41 -5.73
N ARG A 87 6.48 20.62 -5.18
CA ARG A 87 5.25 21.31 -4.77
C ARG A 87 4.21 21.42 -5.88
N ALA A 88 4.63 21.74 -7.10
CA ALA A 88 3.72 21.90 -8.23
C ALA A 88 2.99 20.60 -8.59
N ALA A 89 3.64 19.44 -8.42
CA ALA A 89 3.01 18.14 -8.62
C ALA A 89 1.93 17.83 -7.56
N GLY A 90 2.01 18.48 -6.40
CA GLY A 90 1.01 18.38 -5.34
C GLY A 90 -0.11 19.42 -5.41
N GLN A 91 -0.16 20.28 -6.44
CA GLN A 91 -1.25 21.25 -6.55
C GLN A 91 -2.58 20.55 -6.85
N ALA A 92 -3.68 21.08 -6.31
CA ALA A 92 -5.03 20.58 -6.54
C ALA A 92 -6.03 21.74 -6.57
N ALA A 93 -7.13 21.54 -7.29
CA ALA A 93 -8.17 22.53 -7.47
C ALA A 93 -9.57 21.91 -7.35
N ALA A 94 -10.53 22.73 -6.95
CA ALA A 94 -11.93 22.37 -6.82
C ALA A 94 -12.84 23.53 -7.24
N LEU A 95 -14.08 23.21 -7.59
CA LEU A 95 -15.13 24.17 -7.91
C LEU A 95 -16.40 23.77 -7.15
N VAL A 96 -16.95 24.72 -6.40
CA VAL A 96 -18.16 24.52 -5.58
C VAL A 96 -19.21 25.55 -5.95
N HIS A 97 -20.44 25.08 -6.18
CA HIS A 97 -21.62 25.89 -6.44
C HIS A 97 -22.68 25.62 -5.38
N ILE A 98 -23.29 26.68 -4.86
CA ILE A 98 -24.49 26.59 -4.01
C ILE A 98 -25.67 27.14 -4.84
N TYR A 99 -26.69 26.31 -5.06
CA TYR A 99 -27.91 26.71 -5.75
C TYR A 99 -28.91 27.36 -4.78
N LEU A 100 -29.91 28.06 -5.33
CA LEU A 100 -30.89 28.82 -4.54
C LEU A 100 -31.80 27.93 -3.68
N ASP A 101 -31.93 26.64 -4.01
CA ASP A 101 -32.63 25.67 -3.18
C ASP A 101 -31.79 25.19 -1.97
N GLY A 102 -30.55 25.66 -1.85
CA GLY A 102 -29.60 25.27 -0.80
C GLY A 102 -28.84 23.98 -1.08
N SER A 103 -29.02 23.37 -2.27
CA SER A 103 -28.21 22.22 -2.71
C SER A 103 -26.83 22.68 -3.17
N VAL A 104 -25.84 21.79 -3.03
CA VAL A 104 -24.44 22.06 -3.38
C VAL A 104 -23.98 21.08 -4.45
N LEU A 105 -23.36 21.60 -5.51
CA LEU A 105 -22.62 20.81 -6.50
C LEU A 105 -21.13 21.08 -6.33
N VAL A 106 -20.36 20.02 -6.10
CA VAL A 106 -18.90 20.06 -5.98
C VAL A 106 -18.26 19.25 -7.10
N THR A 107 -17.13 19.73 -7.61
CA THR A 107 -16.23 19.00 -8.51
C THR A 107 -14.76 19.34 -8.18
N HIS A 108 -13.84 18.45 -8.52
CA HIS A 108 -12.41 18.59 -8.25
C HIS A 108 -11.58 17.81 -9.28
N GLY A 109 -10.27 17.97 -9.27
CA GLY A 109 -9.35 17.31 -10.21
C GLY A 109 -9.13 15.81 -9.98
N GLY A 110 -9.40 15.30 -8.77
CA GLY A 110 -9.28 13.86 -8.44
C GLY A 110 -10.24 12.95 -9.22
N ILE A 111 -9.83 11.72 -9.51
CA ILE A 111 -10.58 10.68 -10.24
C ILE A 111 -10.97 9.56 -9.28
N GLU A 112 -12.24 9.16 -9.30
CA GLU A 112 -12.74 7.97 -8.61
C GLU A 112 -12.39 6.69 -9.38
N MET A 113 -11.71 5.77 -8.70
CA MET A 113 -11.26 4.47 -9.18
C MET A 113 -11.54 3.35 -8.15
N GLY A 114 -12.49 3.59 -7.23
CA GLY A 114 -12.87 2.66 -6.16
C GLY A 114 -12.25 3.00 -4.79
N GLN A 115 -11.35 3.97 -4.73
CA GLN A 115 -10.73 4.45 -3.50
C GLN A 115 -11.61 5.41 -2.68
N GLY A 116 -12.79 5.78 -3.21
CA GLY A 116 -13.80 6.55 -2.50
C GLY A 116 -13.42 8.02 -2.31
N VAL A 117 -12.65 8.60 -3.24
CA VAL A 117 -12.26 10.01 -3.17
C VAL A 117 -13.49 10.92 -3.23
N HIS A 118 -14.48 10.63 -4.08
CA HIS A 118 -15.69 11.46 -4.18
C HIS A 118 -16.47 11.46 -2.86
N THR A 119 -16.58 10.29 -2.22
CA THR A 119 -17.21 10.13 -0.90
C THR A 119 -16.51 10.99 0.15
N LYS A 120 -15.16 10.94 0.22
CA LYS A 120 -14.37 11.76 1.15
C LYS A 120 -14.55 13.25 0.89
N MET A 121 -14.66 13.69 -0.36
CA MET A 121 -14.87 15.10 -0.68
C MET A 121 -16.26 15.59 -0.23
N ILE A 122 -17.30 14.77 -0.37
CA ILE A 122 -18.62 15.09 0.17
C ILE A 122 -18.59 15.19 1.70
N GLN A 123 -17.82 14.35 2.39
CA GLN A 123 -17.62 14.46 3.84
C GLN A 123 -16.91 15.79 4.22
N VAL A 124 -15.92 16.22 3.43
CA VAL A 124 -15.26 17.53 3.60
C VAL A 124 -16.26 18.68 3.44
N VAL A 125 -17.04 18.70 2.35
CA VAL A 125 -18.07 19.73 2.12
C VAL A 125 -19.10 19.76 3.25
N SER A 126 -19.59 18.59 3.65
CA SER A 126 -20.57 18.45 4.73
C SER A 126 -20.05 19.06 6.05
N ARG A 127 -18.78 18.81 6.40
CA ARG A 127 -18.15 19.40 7.58
C ARG A 127 -17.97 20.91 7.46
N GLU A 128 -17.34 21.39 6.39
CA GLU A 128 -16.96 22.80 6.24
C GLU A 128 -18.19 23.70 6.09
N LEU A 129 -19.21 23.25 5.34
CA LEU A 129 -20.48 23.96 5.18
C LEU A 129 -21.54 23.54 6.21
N ARG A 130 -21.23 22.69 7.19
CA ARG A 130 -22.14 22.32 8.29
C ARG A 130 -23.53 21.90 7.80
N MET A 131 -23.57 21.07 6.77
CA MET A 131 -24.80 20.59 6.12
C MET A 131 -24.77 19.06 5.98
N PRO A 132 -25.92 18.38 5.89
CA PRO A 132 -25.93 16.94 5.67
C PRO A 132 -25.38 16.60 4.28
N MET A 133 -24.72 15.43 4.16
CA MET A 133 -24.19 14.95 2.87
C MET A 133 -25.26 14.81 1.80
N SER A 134 -26.53 14.60 2.17
CA SER A 134 -27.68 14.53 1.25
C SER A 134 -27.95 15.83 0.48
N ASN A 135 -27.44 16.96 0.97
CA ASN A 135 -27.56 18.26 0.29
C ASN A 135 -26.42 18.52 -0.70
N VAL A 136 -25.42 17.63 -0.75
CA VAL A 136 -24.23 17.77 -1.58
C VAL A 136 -24.24 16.70 -2.66
N HIS A 137 -23.96 17.10 -3.88
CA HIS A 137 -23.83 16.19 -5.01
C HIS A 137 -22.52 16.42 -5.77
N LEU A 138 -22.01 15.37 -6.39
CA LEU A 138 -20.85 15.39 -7.27
C LEU A 138 -21.15 14.49 -8.46
N ARG A 139 -20.96 15.00 -9.68
CA ARG A 139 -21.25 14.24 -10.91
C ARG A 139 -20.06 13.45 -11.45
N GLY A 140 -18.87 14.05 -11.40
CA GLY A 140 -17.64 13.47 -11.91
C GLY A 140 -16.60 14.55 -12.15
N THR A 141 -15.55 14.19 -12.87
CA THR A 141 -14.38 15.04 -13.11
C THR A 141 -14.30 15.43 -14.58
N SER A 142 -14.10 16.72 -14.85
CA SER A 142 -14.00 17.24 -16.22
C SER A 142 -12.99 18.38 -16.31
N THR A 143 -12.16 18.36 -17.34
CA THR A 143 -11.21 19.43 -17.68
C THR A 143 -11.90 20.75 -18.01
N GLU A 144 -13.19 20.72 -18.36
CA GLU A 144 -14.01 21.93 -18.54
C GLU A 144 -14.29 22.64 -17.21
N THR A 145 -14.42 21.88 -16.12
CA THR A 145 -14.74 22.42 -14.79
C THR A 145 -13.50 22.73 -13.96
N VAL A 146 -12.47 21.87 -14.02
CA VAL A 146 -11.24 21.99 -13.23
C VAL A 146 -10.05 21.75 -14.16
N PRO A 147 -9.42 22.80 -14.69
CA PRO A 147 -8.31 22.67 -15.62
C PRO A 147 -7.01 22.33 -14.90
N ASN A 148 -6.03 21.80 -15.66
CA ASN A 148 -4.65 21.57 -15.21
C ASN A 148 -4.52 20.70 -13.94
N ALA A 149 -5.49 19.80 -13.70
CA ALA A 149 -5.41 18.85 -12.61
C ALA A 149 -4.22 17.89 -12.78
N ASN A 150 -3.56 17.56 -11.67
CA ASN A 150 -2.53 16.51 -11.65
C ASN A 150 -3.14 15.11 -11.73
N ILE A 151 -2.29 14.12 -12.02
CA ILE A 151 -2.67 12.71 -12.02
C ILE A 151 -3.24 12.27 -10.66
N SER A 152 -4.27 11.44 -10.68
CA SER A 152 -4.78 10.78 -9.48
C SER A 152 -3.92 9.56 -9.14
N GLY A 153 -2.94 9.73 -8.25
CA GLY A 153 -2.05 8.67 -7.76
C GLY A 153 -1.22 9.10 -6.56
N GLY A 154 -0.25 8.26 -6.15
CA GLY A 154 0.72 8.57 -5.10
C GLY A 154 0.13 8.71 -3.69
N SER A 155 -1.00 8.06 -3.43
CA SER A 155 -1.72 8.07 -2.15
C SER A 155 -2.21 9.43 -1.63
N VAL A 156 -2.01 10.54 -2.35
CA VAL A 156 -2.33 11.90 -1.89
C VAL A 156 -3.61 12.50 -2.50
N VAL A 157 -4.31 11.76 -3.36
CA VAL A 157 -5.45 12.30 -4.14
C VAL A 157 -6.52 12.94 -3.25
N ALA A 158 -6.97 12.24 -2.21
CA ALA A 158 -7.99 12.76 -1.30
C ALA A 158 -7.45 13.87 -0.39
N ASP A 159 -6.19 13.80 0.04
CA ASP A 159 -5.58 14.83 0.88
C ASP A 159 -5.54 16.18 0.15
N LEU A 160 -4.97 16.19 -1.07
CA LEU A 160 -4.76 17.42 -1.85
C LEU A 160 -6.09 18.00 -2.35
N ASN A 161 -6.95 17.17 -2.94
CA ASN A 161 -8.26 17.64 -3.41
C ASN A 161 -9.16 18.05 -2.25
N GLY A 162 -9.05 17.41 -1.08
CA GLY A 162 -9.82 17.79 0.09
C GLY A 162 -9.39 19.13 0.67
N LEU A 163 -8.11 19.48 0.61
CA LEU A 163 -7.64 20.84 0.93
C LEU A 163 -8.19 21.89 -0.06
N ALA A 164 -8.24 21.57 -1.36
CA ALA A 164 -8.83 22.46 -2.35
C ALA A 164 -10.35 22.62 -2.17
N VAL A 165 -11.08 21.53 -1.92
CA VAL A 165 -12.53 21.56 -1.62
C VAL A 165 -12.79 22.35 -0.35
N LYS A 166 -11.99 22.13 0.71
CA LYS A 166 -12.06 22.88 1.95
C LYS A 166 -11.86 24.38 1.73
N ASP A 167 -10.88 24.76 0.92
CA ASP A 167 -10.61 26.16 0.57
C ASP A 167 -11.82 26.83 -0.15
N ALA A 168 -12.44 26.13 -1.11
CA ALA A 168 -13.67 26.60 -1.77
C ALA A 168 -14.83 26.80 -0.78
N CYS A 169 -15.05 25.82 0.10
CA CYS A 169 -16.10 25.87 1.11
C CYS A 169 -15.89 27.02 2.10
N GLN A 170 -14.66 27.23 2.57
CA GLN A 170 -14.33 28.32 3.49
C GLN A 170 -14.47 29.68 2.84
N THR A 171 -14.15 29.79 1.54
CA THR A 171 -14.39 31.00 0.76
C THR A 171 -15.88 31.34 0.70
N LEU A 172 -16.73 30.35 0.40
CA LEU A 172 -18.19 30.54 0.36
C LEU A 172 -18.76 30.89 1.75
N LEU A 173 -18.30 30.19 2.80
CA LEU A 173 -18.78 30.43 4.16
C LEU A 173 -18.44 31.84 4.65
N LYS A 174 -17.24 32.36 4.34
CA LYS A 174 -16.86 33.76 4.64
C LYS A 174 -17.75 34.77 3.93
N ARG A 175 -18.13 34.52 2.67
CA ARG A 175 -19.07 35.39 1.93
C ARG A 175 -20.46 35.40 2.58
N LEU A 176 -20.89 34.26 3.12
CA LEU A 176 -22.21 34.07 3.72
C LEU A 176 -22.27 34.44 5.20
N GLU A 177 -21.14 34.68 5.87
CA GLU A 177 -21.07 34.98 7.30
C GLU A 177 -21.95 36.17 7.72
N PRO A 178 -22.05 37.30 6.97
CA PRO A 178 -22.99 38.38 7.29
C PRO A 178 -24.48 37.97 7.23
N ILE A 179 -24.84 37.04 6.34
CA ILE A 179 -26.22 36.55 6.18
C ILE A 179 -26.55 35.55 7.28
N ILE A 180 -25.64 34.61 7.54
CA ILE A 180 -25.79 33.59 8.58
C ILE A 180 -25.88 34.26 9.96
N SER A 181 -25.08 35.30 10.23
CA SER A 181 -25.12 36.01 11.52
C SER A 181 -26.42 36.81 11.72
N LYS A 182 -26.99 37.41 10.66
CA LYS A 182 -28.31 38.07 10.71
C LYS A 182 -29.46 37.08 10.90
N ASN A 183 -29.36 35.88 10.35
CA ASN A 183 -30.38 34.83 10.47
C ASN A 183 -29.78 33.47 10.84
N PRO A 184 -29.33 33.27 12.09
CA PRO A 184 -28.59 32.06 12.50
C PRO A 184 -29.45 30.79 12.53
N LYS A 185 -30.78 30.92 12.49
CA LYS A 185 -31.73 29.80 12.45
C LYS A 185 -32.28 29.54 11.03
N GLY A 186 -31.83 30.32 10.05
CA GLY A 186 -32.22 30.12 8.65
C GLY A 186 -31.73 28.77 8.13
N THR A 187 -32.39 28.28 7.08
CA THR A 187 -31.94 27.11 6.35
C THR A 187 -30.92 27.52 5.28
N TRP A 188 -30.18 26.54 4.72
CA TRP A 188 -29.30 26.77 3.58
C TRP A 188 -30.01 27.38 2.37
N LYS A 189 -31.30 27.05 2.18
CA LYS A 189 -32.14 27.67 1.16
C LYS A 189 -32.37 29.16 1.42
N ASP A 190 -32.71 29.52 2.66
CA ASP A 190 -32.95 30.92 3.03
C ASP A 190 -31.68 31.75 2.87
N TRP A 191 -30.53 31.21 3.31
CA TRP A 191 -29.24 31.89 3.19
C TRP A 191 -28.80 32.04 1.73
N ALA A 192 -28.97 31.01 0.89
CA ALA A 192 -28.63 31.08 -0.53
C ALA A 192 -29.54 32.08 -1.27
N GLN A 193 -30.84 32.08 -1.00
CA GLN A 193 -31.77 33.03 -1.60
C GLN A 193 -31.43 34.48 -1.20
N THR A 194 -31.22 34.73 0.10
CA THR A 194 -30.84 36.06 0.59
C THR A 194 -29.50 36.52 0.00
N ALA A 195 -28.54 35.60 -0.16
CA ALA A 195 -27.25 35.91 -0.78
C ALA A 195 -27.41 36.33 -2.24
N PHE A 196 -28.27 35.65 -3.00
CA PHE A 196 -28.58 36.04 -4.37
C PHE A 196 -29.27 37.40 -4.44
N ASP A 197 -30.25 37.64 -3.57
CA ASP A 197 -30.96 38.93 -3.49
C ASP A 197 -30.01 40.09 -3.12
N GLU A 198 -29.00 39.82 -2.28
CA GLU A 198 -27.91 40.75 -1.94
C GLU A 198 -26.73 40.74 -2.94
N SER A 199 -26.87 40.06 -4.09
CA SER A 199 -25.86 39.97 -5.16
C SER A 199 -24.50 39.40 -4.73
N ILE A 200 -24.50 38.47 -3.79
CA ILE A 200 -23.31 37.73 -3.32
C ILE A 200 -23.11 36.47 -4.17
N SER A 201 -21.91 36.30 -4.72
CA SER A 201 -21.58 35.13 -5.56
C SER A 201 -21.51 33.83 -4.75
N LEU A 202 -22.32 32.85 -5.17
CA LEU A 202 -22.43 31.49 -4.61
C LEU A 202 -21.62 30.43 -5.38
N SER A 203 -20.62 30.87 -6.15
CA SER A 203 -19.66 30.01 -6.83
C SER A 203 -18.24 30.35 -6.39
N ALA A 204 -17.45 29.34 -6.04
CA ALA A 204 -16.06 29.52 -5.64
C ALA A 204 -15.15 28.42 -6.18
N VAL A 205 -13.99 28.85 -6.68
CA VAL A 205 -12.84 27.98 -6.91
C VAL A 205 -12.09 27.86 -5.58
N GLY A 206 -11.66 26.65 -5.26
CA GLY A 206 -10.71 26.39 -4.18
C GLY A 206 -9.42 25.82 -4.73
N TYR A 207 -8.31 26.13 -4.08
CA TYR A 207 -6.99 25.79 -4.60
C TYR A 207 -6.00 25.46 -3.49
N PHE A 208 -5.33 24.32 -3.61
CA PHE A 208 -4.19 23.97 -2.77
C PHE A 208 -2.92 23.97 -3.61
N ARG A 209 -1.89 24.68 -3.14
CA ARG A 209 -0.63 24.86 -3.88
C ARG A 209 0.26 23.61 -3.91
N GLY A 210 -0.04 22.59 -3.11
CA GLY A 210 0.83 21.46 -2.84
C GLY A 210 1.71 21.66 -1.62
N TYR A 211 2.13 20.54 -1.03
CA TYR A 211 3.13 20.46 0.03
C TYR A 211 4.52 20.82 -0.51
N GLU A 212 5.37 21.41 0.33
CA GLU A 212 6.77 21.62 -0.05
C GLU A 212 7.47 20.27 -0.21
N SER A 213 8.32 20.15 -1.22
CA SER A 213 9.08 18.93 -1.49
C SER A 213 10.29 19.24 -2.37
N ASP A 214 11.43 18.69 -1.97
CA ASP A 214 12.71 18.83 -2.66
C ASP A 214 13.60 17.58 -2.49
N MET A 215 14.43 17.31 -3.50
CA MET A 215 15.46 16.28 -3.46
C MET A 215 16.65 16.69 -4.33
N ASN A 216 17.82 16.86 -3.74
CA ASN A 216 19.06 17.03 -4.49
C ASN A 216 19.70 15.66 -4.74
N TRP A 217 19.55 15.14 -5.96
CA TRP A 217 20.08 13.84 -6.34
C TRP A 217 21.61 13.78 -6.44
N GLU A 218 22.29 14.91 -6.68
CA GLU A 218 23.76 14.95 -6.69
C GLU A 218 24.34 14.77 -5.29
N LYS A 219 23.69 15.38 -4.28
CA LYS A 219 24.09 15.28 -2.88
C LYS A 219 23.45 14.10 -2.14
N GLY A 220 22.38 13.53 -2.68
CA GLY A 220 21.58 12.48 -2.06
C GLY A 220 20.84 12.95 -0.80
N GLU A 221 20.45 14.23 -0.71
CA GLU A 221 19.78 14.81 0.47
C GLU A 221 18.54 15.65 0.07
N GLY A 222 17.52 15.69 0.93
CA GLY A 222 16.33 16.53 0.74
C GLY A 222 15.15 16.17 1.64
N HIS A 223 14.03 16.87 1.47
CA HIS A 223 12.76 16.63 2.14
C HIS A 223 11.64 16.26 1.15
N PRO A 224 11.70 15.08 0.51
CA PRO A 224 10.76 14.73 -0.56
C PRO A 224 9.36 14.27 -0.10
N PHE A 225 9.19 14.00 1.21
CA PHE A 225 7.98 13.39 1.76
C PHE A 225 7.39 14.24 2.88
N GLU A 226 6.09 14.56 2.79
CA GLU A 226 5.39 15.36 3.79
C GLU A 226 5.17 14.55 5.08
N TYR A 227 4.86 13.26 4.94
CA TYR A 227 4.65 12.37 6.08
C TYR A 227 4.98 10.91 5.74
N PHE A 228 4.96 10.08 6.78
CA PHE A 228 5.18 8.64 6.68
C PHE A 228 3.97 7.90 7.25
N VAL A 229 3.53 6.90 6.49
CA VAL A 229 2.59 5.89 6.96
C VAL A 229 3.39 4.75 7.56
N TYR A 230 3.02 4.34 8.77
CA TYR A 230 3.68 3.25 9.47
C TYR A 230 2.74 2.05 9.61
N GLY A 231 3.30 0.86 9.71
CA GLY A 231 2.51 -0.35 9.95
C GLY A 231 3.36 -1.55 10.31
N ALA A 232 2.70 -2.66 10.58
CA ALA A 232 3.32 -3.97 10.69
C ALA A 232 2.30 -5.06 10.33
N ALA A 233 2.76 -6.14 9.69
CA ALA A 233 1.93 -7.30 9.40
C ALA A 233 2.61 -8.59 9.84
N CYS A 234 1.85 -9.48 10.47
CA CYS A 234 2.24 -10.82 10.87
C CYS A 234 1.37 -11.83 10.10
N SER A 235 2.01 -12.78 9.40
CA SER A 235 1.31 -13.80 8.62
C SER A 235 1.82 -15.20 8.94
N GLU A 236 0.90 -16.16 8.96
CA GLU A 236 1.14 -17.59 9.15
C GLU A 236 0.62 -18.38 7.96
N VAL A 237 1.42 -19.34 7.52
CA VAL A 237 1.09 -20.24 6.41
C VAL A 237 1.37 -21.69 6.78
N GLU A 238 0.73 -22.61 6.08
CA GLU A 238 1.10 -24.02 6.01
C GLU A 238 1.39 -24.39 4.56
N ILE A 239 2.54 -25.03 4.30
CA ILE A 239 2.95 -25.50 2.99
C ILE A 239 2.81 -27.02 2.89
N ASP A 240 2.48 -27.50 1.70
CA ASP A 240 2.61 -28.89 1.29
C ASP A 240 3.97 -29.11 0.61
N CYS A 241 4.88 -29.83 1.27
CA CYS A 241 6.21 -30.07 0.72
C CYS A 241 6.21 -31.03 -0.49
N LEU A 242 5.15 -31.79 -0.71
CA LEU A 242 5.04 -32.76 -1.81
C LEU A 242 4.50 -32.13 -3.09
N THR A 243 3.65 -31.11 -2.98
CA THR A 243 3.02 -30.44 -4.13
C THR A 243 3.51 -29.01 -4.36
N GLY A 244 4.00 -28.34 -3.31
CA GLY A 244 4.30 -26.91 -3.32
C GLY A 244 3.08 -26.02 -3.04
N ASP A 245 1.90 -26.60 -2.82
CA ASP A 245 0.71 -25.83 -2.42
C ASP A 245 0.90 -25.17 -1.05
N HIS A 246 0.14 -24.13 -0.75
CA HIS A 246 0.13 -23.50 0.56
C HIS A 246 -1.23 -22.91 0.93
N LYS A 247 -1.48 -22.82 2.24
CA LYS A 247 -2.65 -22.15 2.79
C LYS A 247 -2.25 -20.98 3.66
N ASN A 248 -2.86 -19.83 3.40
CA ASN A 248 -2.80 -18.66 4.26
C ASN A 248 -3.73 -18.87 5.46
N ILE A 249 -3.15 -19.10 6.63
CA ILE A 249 -3.91 -19.44 7.85
C ILE A 249 -4.44 -18.16 8.47
N ARG A 250 -3.54 -17.25 8.81
CA ARG A 250 -3.89 -16.03 9.55
C ARG A 250 -2.98 -14.88 9.20
N THR A 251 -3.55 -13.70 9.08
CA THR A 251 -2.84 -12.43 8.95
C THR A 251 -3.37 -11.40 9.96
N ASP A 252 -2.43 -10.70 10.60
CA ASP A 252 -2.68 -9.64 11.58
C ASP A 252 -1.97 -8.36 11.09
N ILE A 253 -2.70 -7.25 10.90
CA ILE A 253 -2.17 -5.97 10.40
C ILE A 253 -2.48 -4.84 11.38
N VAL A 254 -1.47 -4.03 11.68
CA VAL A 254 -1.63 -2.76 12.40
C VAL A 254 -1.11 -1.64 11.51
N MET A 255 -1.89 -0.55 11.36
CA MET A 255 -1.57 0.57 10.47
C MET A 255 -1.81 1.93 11.15
N ASP A 256 -0.82 2.81 11.08
CA ASP A 256 -0.94 4.22 11.48
C ASP A 256 -1.45 5.06 10.31
N VAL A 257 -2.73 5.40 10.39
CA VAL A 257 -3.46 6.19 9.37
C VAL A 257 -3.75 7.62 9.83
N GLY A 258 -3.22 8.02 11.00
CA GLY A 258 -3.61 9.26 11.67
C GLY A 258 -5.11 9.30 11.99
N CYS A 259 -5.72 10.46 11.79
CA CYS A 259 -7.17 10.65 11.93
C CYS A 259 -7.86 10.27 10.62
N SER A 260 -8.25 9.00 10.48
CA SER A 260 -8.99 8.53 9.31
C SER A 260 -10.23 9.39 9.02
N ILE A 261 -10.34 9.88 7.79
CA ILE A 261 -11.54 10.61 7.31
C ILE A 261 -12.73 9.65 7.17
N ASN A 262 -12.44 8.43 6.74
CA ASN A 262 -13.44 7.38 6.57
C ASN A 262 -12.82 6.01 6.86
N PRO A 263 -13.01 5.46 8.07
CA PRO A 263 -12.35 4.22 8.47
C PRO A 263 -12.83 3.02 7.66
N ALA A 264 -14.06 3.01 7.15
CA ALA A 264 -14.55 1.91 6.31
C ALA A 264 -13.79 1.85 4.97
N ILE A 265 -13.60 3.01 4.33
CA ILE A 265 -12.81 3.11 3.08
C ILE A 265 -11.34 2.77 3.35
N ASP A 266 -10.78 3.32 4.43
CA ASP A 266 -9.35 3.16 4.76
C ASP A 266 -9.01 1.70 5.11
N VAL A 267 -9.88 1.00 5.84
CA VAL A 267 -9.73 -0.45 6.07
C VAL A 267 -9.82 -1.24 4.76
N GLY A 268 -10.81 -0.94 3.90
CA GLY A 268 -10.93 -1.60 2.60
C GLY A 268 -9.72 -1.39 1.69
N GLN A 269 -9.08 -0.22 1.76
CA GLN A 269 -7.81 0.05 1.06
C GLN A 269 -6.65 -0.78 1.62
N ILE A 270 -6.55 -0.94 2.95
CA ILE A 270 -5.53 -1.80 3.58
C ILE A 270 -5.72 -3.25 3.13
N GLU A 271 -6.95 -3.77 3.16
CA GLU A 271 -7.28 -5.13 2.72
C GLU A 271 -6.93 -5.35 1.24
N GLY A 272 -7.43 -4.49 0.36
CA GLY A 272 -7.20 -4.59 -1.08
C GLY A 272 -5.71 -4.52 -1.43
N ALA A 273 -4.99 -3.56 -0.86
CA ALA A 273 -3.55 -3.42 -1.07
C ALA A 273 -2.78 -4.64 -0.53
N PHE A 274 -3.12 -5.15 0.66
CA PHE A 274 -2.48 -6.35 1.22
C PHE A 274 -2.68 -7.57 0.33
N ILE A 275 -3.91 -7.82 -0.14
CA ILE A 275 -4.22 -8.97 -1.02
C ILE A 275 -3.51 -8.83 -2.37
N GLN A 276 -3.47 -7.62 -2.95
CA GLN A 276 -2.70 -7.36 -4.17
C GLN A 276 -1.20 -7.62 -3.98
N GLY A 277 -0.64 -7.20 -2.85
CA GLY A 277 0.73 -7.51 -2.45
C GLY A 277 0.97 -9.00 -2.27
N MET A 278 0.06 -9.70 -1.60
CA MET A 278 0.11 -11.14 -1.43
C MET A 278 0.15 -11.84 -2.79
N GLY A 279 -0.71 -11.45 -3.73
CA GLY A 279 -0.72 -11.95 -5.12
C GLY A 279 0.64 -11.77 -5.80
N LEU A 280 1.16 -10.54 -5.80
CA LEU A 280 2.48 -10.17 -6.33
C LEU A 280 3.61 -11.08 -5.80
N TYR A 281 3.58 -11.42 -4.52
CA TYR A 281 4.65 -12.19 -3.90
C TYR A 281 4.46 -13.71 -3.95
N THR A 282 3.29 -14.22 -4.35
CA THR A 282 2.99 -15.66 -4.24
C THR A 282 2.53 -16.30 -5.55
N ILE A 283 1.50 -15.76 -6.21
CA ILE A 283 0.78 -16.47 -7.29
C ILE A 283 0.74 -15.74 -8.63
N GLU A 284 0.90 -14.41 -8.63
CA GLU A 284 0.84 -13.62 -9.85
C GLU A 284 2.17 -13.73 -10.63
N GLU A 285 2.18 -14.54 -11.69
CA GLU A 285 3.37 -14.79 -12.51
C GLU A 285 3.14 -14.44 -13.99
N LEU A 286 4.08 -13.70 -14.57
CA LEU A 286 4.12 -13.42 -16.01
C LEU A 286 5.14 -14.33 -16.67
N ASN A 287 4.68 -15.25 -17.53
CA ASN A 287 5.56 -16.15 -18.25
C ASN A 287 5.86 -15.61 -19.65
N TYR A 288 7.15 -15.47 -19.97
CA TYR A 288 7.64 -15.03 -21.27
C TYR A 288 8.48 -16.11 -21.93
N SER A 289 8.34 -16.25 -23.25
CA SER A 289 9.24 -17.04 -24.09
C SER A 289 10.66 -16.45 -24.11
N PRO A 290 11.68 -17.22 -24.53
CA PRO A 290 13.02 -16.70 -24.79
C PRO A 290 13.08 -15.57 -25.84
N GLN A 291 12.05 -15.44 -26.67
CA GLN A 291 11.93 -14.39 -27.69
C GLN A 291 11.17 -13.15 -27.19
N GLY A 292 10.79 -13.10 -25.91
CA GLY A 292 10.12 -11.96 -25.29
C GLY A 292 8.60 -11.90 -25.51
N ILE A 293 8.00 -12.98 -26.04
CA ILE A 293 6.55 -13.08 -26.22
C ILE A 293 5.90 -13.45 -24.88
N LEU A 294 4.89 -12.68 -24.45
CA LEU A 294 4.08 -12.97 -23.26
C LEU A 294 3.14 -14.14 -23.51
N HIS A 295 3.23 -15.18 -22.68
CA HIS A 295 2.33 -16.32 -22.72
C HIS A 295 1.06 -16.09 -21.90
N THR A 296 1.18 -15.64 -20.66
CA THR A 296 0.04 -15.47 -19.72
C THR A 296 -0.84 -14.29 -20.11
N ARG A 297 -1.83 -14.56 -20.98
CA ARG A 297 -2.77 -13.55 -21.47
C ARG A 297 -4.17 -13.88 -20.94
N GLY A 298 -4.73 -12.95 -20.18
CA GLY A 298 -6.06 -13.08 -19.60
C GLY A 298 -6.12 -13.88 -18.28
N PRO A 299 -7.29 -13.91 -17.62
CA PRO A 299 -7.47 -14.45 -16.27
C PRO A 299 -7.40 -15.98 -16.19
N ASP A 300 -7.53 -16.67 -17.32
CA ASP A 300 -7.38 -18.13 -17.38
C ASP A 300 -5.94 -18.57 -17.13
N GLN A 301 -4.97 -17.69 -17.39
CA GLN A 301 -3.54 -17.98 -17.31
C GLN A 301 -2.81 -17.11 -16.31
N TYR A 302 -3.19 -15.84 -16.15
CA TYR A 302 -2.70 -14.97 -15.08
C TYR A 302 -3.66 -15.03 -13.88
N LYS A 303 -3.17 -15.53 -12.75
CA LYS A 303 -4.00 -15.80 -11.57
C LYS A 303 -3.81 -14.72 -10.52
N ILE A 304 -4.82 -13.87 -10.37
CA ILE A 304 -4.95 -12.98 -9.22
C ILE A 304 -5.49 -13.76 -8.01
N PRO A 305 -5.31 -13.24 -6.77
CA PRO A 305 -5.91 -13.83 -5.59
C PRO A 305 -7.44 -13.96 -5.69
N ALA A 306 -7.93 -15.15 -5.41
CA ALA A 306 -9.34 -15.48 -5.26
C ALA A 306 -9.71 -15.66 -3.78
N ILE A 307 -10.98 -15.99 -3.52
CA ILE A 307 -11.49 -16.23 -2.15
C ILE A 307 -10.70 -17.33 -1.43
N CYS A 308 -10.26 -18.37 -2.16
CA CYS A 308 -9.49 -19.47 -1.57
C CYS A 308 -8.11 -19.05 -1.08
N ASP A 309 -7.55 -17.96 -1.61
CA ASP A 309 -6.22 -17.46 -1.31
C ASP A 309 -6.22 -16.49 -0.13
N MET A 310 -7.39 -15.93 0.22
CA MET A 310 -7.53 -15.06 1.38
C MET A 310 -7.11 -15.79 2.66
N PRO A 311 -6.38 -15.11 3.59
CA PRO A 311 -6.13 -15.64 4.92
C PRO A 311 -7.44 -16.08 5.59
N THR A 312 -7.44 -17.25 6.22
CA THR A 312 -8.64 -17.80 6.87
C THR A 312 -9.09 -16.90 8.04
N GLU A 313 -8.13 -16.35 8.78
CA GLU A 313 -8.33 -15.30 9.77
C GLU A 313 -7.61 -14.02 9.31
N LEU A 314 -8.32 -12.89 9.27
CA LEU A 314 -7.77 -11.58 8.94
C LEU A 314 -8.17 -10.58 10.02
N HIS A 315 -7.17 -9.96 10.65
CA HIS A 315 -7.36 -8.94 11.69
C HIS A 315 -6.66 -7.65 11.28
N ILE A 316 -7.38 -6.52 11.34
CA ILE A 316 -6.84 -5.20 11.00
C ILE A 316 -7.17 -4.23 12.12
N VAL A 317 -6.15 -3.54 12.61
CA VAL A 317 -6.28 -2.48 13.62
C VAL A 317 -5.67 -1.19 13.09
N LEU A 318 -6.45 -0.11 13.19
CA LEU A 318 -5.96 1.24 12.97
C LEU A 318 -5.35 1.75 14.28
N LEU A 319 -4.08 2.15 14.24
CA LEU A 319 -3.40 2.70 15.42
C LEU A 319 -4.15 3.98 15.88
N PRO A 320 -4.40 4.16 17.19
CA PRO A 320 -5.02 5.37 17.68
C PRO A 320 -4.26 6.63 17.26
N PRO A 321 -4.95 7.70 16.83
CA PRO A 321 -4.29 8.93 16.41
C PRO A 321 -3.54 9.54 17.58
N SER A 322 -2.24 9.77 17.40
CA SER A 322 -1.35 10.23 18.47
C SER A 322 -0.84 11.66 18.30
N GLN A 323 -1.05 12.27 17.12
CA GLN A 323 -0.56 13.60 16.77
C GLN A 323 -1.50 14.33 15.82
N ASN A 324 -1.66 15.64 16.02
CA ASN A 324 -2.23 16.52 15.00
C ASN A 324 -1.18 16.73 13.91
N SER A 325 -1.52 16.40 12.67
CA SER A 325 -0.68 16.57 11.49
C SER A 325 -1.17 17.75 10.65
N ASN A 326 -0.26 18.32 9.84
CA ASN A 326 -0.52 19.40 8.88
C ASN A 326 -1.38 18.95 7.69
N THR A 327 -1.67 17.66 7.58
CA THR A 327 -2.53 17.08 6.56
C THR A 327 -4.01 17.42 6.80
N LEU A 328 -4.85 17.19 5.78
CA LEU A 328 -6.29 17.41 5.87
C LEU A 328 -6.88 16.65 7.07
N TYR A 329 -7.36 17.39 8.07
CA TYR A 329 -7.92 16.81 9.30
C TYR A 329 -7.00 15.79 10.00
N SER A 330 -5.68 15.92 9.82
CA SER A 330 -4.67 14.99 10.35
C SER A 330 -4.79 13.55 9.82
N SER A 331 -5.37 13.35 8.64
CA SER A 331 -5.41 12.05 7.95
C SER A 331 -4.08 11.69 7.29
N LYS A 332 -3.91 10.43 6.92
CA LYS A 332 -2.81 9.98 6.06
C LYS A 332 -3.34 9.16 4.90
N GLY A 333 -2.87 9.47 3.70
CA GLY A 333 -3.11 8.70 2.49
C GLY A 333 -2.33 7.38 2.50
N LEU A 334 -3.02 6.26 2.28
CA LEU A 334 -2.49 4.92 2.54
C LEU A 334 -2.69 3.89 1.41
N GLY A 335 -3.28 4.30 0.28
CA GLY A 335 -3.75 3.38 -0.77
C GLY A 335 -2.69 2.40 -1.27
N GLU A 336 -1.43 2.82 -1.33
CA GLU A 336 -0.31 1.98 -1.78
C GLU A 336 0.39 1.22 -0.63
N SER A 337 0.22 1.67 0.61
CA SER A 337 1.04 1.26 1.75
C SER A 337 0.91 -0.24 2.09
N GLY A 338 -0.30 -0.79 1.95
CA GLY A 338 -0.59 -2.19 2.26
C GLY A 338 0.06 -3.21 1.33
N VAL A 339 0.47 -2.82 0.11
CA VAL A 339 1.04 -3.74 -0.89
C VAL A 339 2.29 -4.44 -0.35
N PHE A 340 3.19 -3.69 0.27
CA PHE A 340 4.41 -4.28 0.84
C PHE A 340 4.10 -5.27 1.98
N LEU A 341 3.04 -5.05 2.77
CA LEU A 341 2.70 -5.93 3.89
C LEU A 341 2.35 -7.35 3.44
N GLY A 342 1.95 -7.54 2.18
CA GLY A 342 1.77 -8.85 1.56
C GLY A 342 3.03 -9.73 1.60
N CYS A 343 4.23 -9.14 1.66
CA CYS A 343 5.49 -9.91 1.77
C CYS A 343 5.62 -10.65 3.12
N SER A 344 4.79 -10.35 4.11
CA SER A 344 4.71 -11.17 5.33
C SER A 344 4.36 -12.62 5.01
N VAL A 345 3.49 -12.87 4.02
CA VAL A 345 3.15 -14.22 3.54
C VAL A 345 4.35 -14.86 2.84
N PHE A 346 5.05 -14.12 1.99
CA PHE A 346 6.30 -14.59 1.34
C PHE A 346 7.33 -15.06 2.37
N PHE A 347 7.59 -14.26 3.39
CA PHE A 347 8.56 -14.64 4.43
C PHE A 347 8.05 -15.74 5.36
N ALA A 348 6.73 -15.89 5.53
CA ALA A 348 6.15 -17.02 6.25
C ALA A 348 6.34 -18.33 5.46
N ILE A 349 6.14 -18.31 4.14
CA ILE A 349 6.45 -19.45 3.27
C ILE A 349 7.95 -19.77 3.31
N HIS A 350 8.80 -18.73 3.25
CA HIS A 350 10.24 -18.90 3.38
C HIS A 350 10.63 -19.57 4.72
N ASP A 351 10.04 -19.17 5.84
CA ASP A 351 10.25 -19.79 7.17
C ASP A 351 9.85 -21.28 7.15
N ALA A 352 8.71 -21.62 6.55
CA ALA A 352 8.25 -23.00 6.41
C ALA A 352 9.21 -23.87 5.55
N VAL A 353 9.69 -23.33 4.42
CA VAL A 353 10.69 -23.99 3.56
C VAL A 353 12.02 -24.16 4.31
N SER A 354 12.46 -23.15 5.07
CA SER A 354 13.67 -23.26 5.90
C SER A 354 13.54 -24.37 6.93
N ALA A 355 12.39 -24.52 7.59
CA ALA A 355 12.14 -25.62 8.53
C ALA A 355 12.19 -27.00 7.86
N ALA A 356 11.60 -27.16 6.66
CA ALA A 356 11.69 -28.39 5.87
C ALA A 356 13.15 -28.75 5.54
N ARG A 357 13.93 -27.75 5.10
CA ARG A 357 15.34 -27.95 4.72
C ARG A 357 16.21 -28.27 5.93
N GLN A 358 15.99 -27.61 7.05
CA GLN A 358 16.72 -27.84 8.30
C GLN A 358 16.55 -29.28 8.80
N GLU A 359 15.31 -29.77 8.86
CA GLU A 359 15.01 -31.16 9.27
C GLU A 359 15.70 -32.19 8.36
N ARG A 360 15.89 -31.84 7.08
CA ARG A 360 16.50 -32.70 6.06
C ARG A 360 18.01 -32.55 5.94
N GLY A 361 18.65 -31.72 6.78
CA GLY A 361 20.09 -31.48 6.76
C GLY A 361 20.58 -30.70 5.53
N LEU A 362 19.71 -29.94 4.87
CA LEU A 362 20.04 -29.16 3.67
C LEU A 362 20.51 -27.75 4.08
N HIS A 363 21.77 -27.68 4.49
CA HIS A 363 22.41 -26.42 4.87
C HIS A 363 22.95 -25.65 3.65
N GLY A 364 23.05 -24.33 3.77
CA GLY A 364 23.58 -23.45 2.72
C GLY A 364 22.69 -22.25 2.45
N PRO A 365 23.09 -21.39 1.49
CA PRO A 365 22.31 -20.21 1.13
C PRO A 365 20.97 -20.64 0.51
N LEU A 366 19.87 -20.28 1.14
CA LEU A 366 18.52 -20.39 0.57
C LEU A 366 18.13 -19.04 -0.03
N SER A 367 18.05 -18.99 -1.36
CA SER A 367 17.56 -17.81 -2.09
C SER A 367 16.27 -18.18 -2.80
N LEU A 368 15.15 -17.66 -2.28
CA LEU A 368 13.83 -17.78 -2.90
C LEU A 368 13.48 -16.45 -3.56
N ASN A 369 13.06 -16.51 -4.82
CA ASN A 369 12.68 -15.33 -5.59
C ASN A 369 11.16 -15.16 -5.59
N SER A 370 10.70 -13.90 -5.65
CA SER A 370 9.30 -13.57 -5.92
C SER A 370 8.96 -13.74 -7.41
N PRO A 371 7.72 -14.12 -7.76
CA PRO A 371 6.67 -14.67 -6.87
C PRO A 371 7.05 -16.06 -6.37
N LEU A 372 6.75 -16.37 -5.10
CA LEU A 372 7.07 -17.64 -4.46
C LEU A 372 5.99 -18.69 -4.77
N THR A 373 5.92 -19.05 -6.06
CA THR A 373 4.92 -19.96 -6.65
C THR A 373 5.06 -21.40 -6.14
N PRO A 374 4.03 -22.24 -6.30
CA PRO A 374 4.10 -23.66 -5.91
C PRO A 374 5.30 -24.41 -6.50
N GLU A 375 5.69 -24.09 -7.73
CA GLU A 375 6.92 -24.62 -8.35
C GLU A 375 8.15 -24.33 -7.49
N LYS A 376 8.34 -23.07 -7.08
CA LYS A 376 9.50 -22.64 -6.29
C LYS A 376 9.47 -23.23 -4.87
N ILE A 377 8.28 -23.33 -4.25
CA ILE A 377 8.09 -24.00 -2.95
C ILE A 377 8.51 -25.47 -3.04
N ARG A 378 7.94 -26.18 -4.02
CA ARG A 378 8.16 -27.62 -4.18
C ARG A 378 9.62 -27.95 -4.42
N MET A 379 10.27 -27.21 -5.32
CA MET A 379 11.67 -27.45 -5.69
C MET A 379 12.65 -27.08 -4.58
N ALA A 380 12.30 -26.13 -3.70
CA ALA A 380 13.11 -25.78 -2.54
C ALA A 380 13.04 -26.83 -1.41
N CYS A 381 11.91 -27.55 -1.31
CA CYS A 381 11.71 -28.67 -0.39
C CYS A 381 12.33 -29.97 -0.94
N GLU A 382 13.64 -30.00 -1.15
CA GLU A 382 14.32 -31.16 -1.73
C GLU A 382 14.11 -32.43 -0.89
N ASP A 383 13.95 -33.56 -1.57
CA ASP A 383 13.68 -34.87 -1.00
C ASP A 383 14.16 -35.97 -1.97
N LYS A 384 13.76 -37.22 -1.74
CA LYS A 384 14.12 -38.34 -2.62
C LYS A 384 13.54 -38.20 -4.04
N PHE A 385 12.41 -37.54 -4.21
CA PHE A 385 11.75 -37.38 -5.50
C PHE A 385 12.44 -36.30 -6.33
N THR A 386 12.82 -35.17 -5.72
CA THR A 386 13.55 -34.10 -6.45
C THR A 386 14.94 -34.53 -6.92
N LYS A 387 15.52 -35.56 -6.31
CA LYS A 387 16.79 -36.18 -6.74
C LYS A 387 16.61 -37.25 -7.83
N MET A 388 15.39 -37.78 -7.98
CA MET A 388 15.08 -38.87 -8.91
C MET A 388 14.75 -38.37 -10.32
N ILE A 389 14.27 -37.13 -10.44
CA ILE A 389 13.93 -36.56 -11.75
C ILE A 389 15.19 -36.40 -12.62
N PRO A 390 15.14 -36.80 -13.91
CA PRO A 390 16.22 -36.52 -14.84
C PRO A 390 16.39 -35.00 -14.99
N ARG A 391 17.63 -34.56 -15.20
CA ARG A 391 17.96 -33.14 -15.41
C ARG A 391 18.63 -32.98 -16.77
N ASP A 392 18.18 -31.99 -17.52
CA ASP A 392 18.75 -31.64 -18.82
C ASP A 392 19.99 -30.75 -18.65
N GLU A 393 20.94 -30.88 -19.56
CA GLU A 393 22.13 -30.02 -19.58
C GLU A 393 21.76 -28.61 -20.07
N PRO A 394 22.21 -27.53 -19.40
CA PRO A 394 21.96 -26.16 -19.86
C PRO A 394 22.44 -25.93 -21.29
N GLY A 395 21.58 -25.35 -22.14
CA GLY A 395 21.88 -25.08 -23.55
C GLY A 395 21.59 -26.23 -24.52
N SER A 396 21.17 -27.41 -24.02
CA SER A 396 20.80 -28.55 -24.87
C SER A 396 19.41 -28.41 -25.53
N TYR A 397 18.56 -27.50 -25.04
CA TYR A 397 17.22 -27.23 -25.56
C TYR A 397 16.86 -25.74 -25.45
N VAL A 398 15.83 -25.32 -26.18
CA VAL A 398 15.21 -24.01 -26.03
C VAL A 398 14.04 -24.15 -25.05
N PRO A 399 14.10 -23.54 -23.85
CA PRO A 399 13.02 -23.68 -22.87
C PRO A 399 11.76 -22.96 -23.32
N TRP A 400 10.60 -23.46 -22.90
CA TRP A 400 9.32 -22.81 -23.15
C TRP A 400 9.23 -21.44 -22.47
N ASN A 401 9.62 -21.38 -21.19
CA ASN A 401 9.65 -20.15 -20.39
C ASN A 401 11.07 -19.88 -19.87
N LEU A 402 11.41 -18.60 -19.71
CA LEU A 402 12.55 -18.21 -18.88
C LEU A 402 12.09 -18.16 -17.42
N LEU A 403 12.57 -19.11 -16.60
CA LEU A 403 12.32 -19.17 -15.15
C LEU A 403 12.98 -18.03 -14.34
N HIS A 404 13.74 -17.15 -15.01
CA HIS A 404 14.36 -15.98 -14.42
C HIS A 404 14.30 -14.81 -15.43
N PRO A 405 13.47 -13.78 -15.22
CA PRO A 405 13.35 -12.65 -16.16
C PRO A 405 14.58 -11.72 -16.18
N LEU A 406 15.68 -12.09 -15.54
CA LEU A 406 16.85 -11.22 -15.39
C LEU A 406 17.74 -11.09 -16.63
N PHE A 407 17.36 -11.71 -17.75
CA PHE A 407 18.01 -11.51 -19.03
C PHE A 407 16.99 -11.17 -20.12
N ILE A 408 16.68 -9.88 -20.26
CA ILE A 408 16.23 -9.33 -21.53
C ILE A 408 17.48 -8.81 -22.24
N LEU A 409 17.81 -9.39 -23.39
CA LEU A 409 18.92 -8.97 -24.24
C LEU A 409 18.62 -7.60 -24.84
N LEU A 410 19.26 -6.54 -24.33
CA LEU A 410 19.42 -5.28 -25.06
C LEU A 410 20.69 -5.41 -25.92
N HIS A 411 20.54 -5.36 -27.24
CA HIS A 411 21.64 -5.39 -28.21
C HIS A 411 22.63 -6.57 -28.04
N GLY A 412 22.14 -7.77 -27.78
CA GLY A 412 23.00 -8.96 -27.75
C GLY A 412 23.95 -9.04 -26.55
N LYS A 413 23.79 -8.20 -25.52
CA LYS A 413 24.58 -8.28 -24.27
C LYS A 413 23.69 -8.58 -23.06
N PRO A 414 24.14 -9.47 -22.15
CA PRO A 414 23.44 -9.72 -20.90
C PRO A 414 23.51 -8.48 -19.99
N VAL A 415 22.36 -7.88 -19.66
CA VAL A 415 22.27 -6.79 -18.66
C VAL A 415 21.55 -7.33 -17.43
N ARG A 416 22.22 -7.26 -16.27
CA ARG A 416 21.69 -7.68 -14.98
C ARG A 416 20.90 -6.51 -14.37
N TRP A 417 19.58 -6.61 -14.31
CA TRP A 417 18.75 -5.64 -13.61
C TRP A 417 18.85 -5.88 -12.09
N THR A 418 18.81 -4.84 -11.26
CA THR A 418 18.72 -5.02 -9.80
C THR A 418 17.26 -5.12 -9.37
N GLN A 419 17.00 -5.79 -8.25
CA GLN A 419 15.66 -6.04 -7.70
C GLN A 419 14.82 -4.75 -7.50
N GLU A 420 15.48 -3.61 -7.33
CA GLU A 420 14.87 -2.27 -7.21
C GLU A 420 14.23 -1.77 -8.51
N GLN A 421 14.77 -2.14 -9.67
CA GLN A 421 14.27 -1.67 -10.97
C GLN A 421 13.02 -2.43 -11.44
N GLY A 422 12.81 -3.66 -10.94
CA GLY A 422 11.61 -4.45 -11.21
C GLY A 422 10.36 -3.92 -10.51
N LEU A 423 10.50 -3.42 -9.27
CA LEU A 423 9.38 -2.87 -8.49
C LEU A 423 8.78 -1.61 -9.12
N LEU A 424 9.62 -0.73 -9.65
CA LEU A 424 9.19 0.52 -10.31
C LEU A 424 8.38 0.26 -11.60
N ILE A 425 8.70 -0.80 -12.35
CA ILE A 425 8.00 -1.12 -13.59
C ILE A 425 6.66 -1.82 -13.32
N GLN A 426 6.57 -2.67 -12.29
CA GLN A 426 5.29 -3.29 -11.90
C GLN A 426 4.31 -2.24 -11.36
N LEU A 427 4.76 -1.29 -10.55
CA LEU A 427 3.89 -0.21 -10.04
C LEU A 427 3.38 0.70 -11.18
N HIS A 428 4.20 1.02 -12.19
CA HIS A 428 3.77 1.82 -13.35
C HIS A 428 2.91 1.05 -14.37
N LYS A 429 3.05 -0.27 -14.49
CA LYS A 429 2.25 -1.08 -15.43
C LYS A 429 0.96 -1.66 -14.85
N ILE A 430 0.77 -1.61 -13.52
CA ILE A 430 -0.46 -2.06 -12.87
C ILE A 430 -1.51 -0.92 -12.78
N GLN A 431 -1.10 0.35 -12.80
CA GLN A 431 -2.04 1.49 -12.83
C GLN A 431 -3.03 1.49 -14.02
N PRO A 432 -2.69 1.04 -15.25
CA PRO A 432 -3.64 1.02 -16.37
C PRO A 432 -4.60 -0.18 -16.35
N MET A 433 -4.35 -1.24 -15.56
CA MET A 433 -5.22 -2.43 -15.54
C MET A 433 -6.47 -2.26 -14.64
N MET A 434 -6.68 -1.08 -14.05
CA MET A 434 -7.91 -0.73 -13.33
C MET A 434 -9.10 -0.37 -14.24
N VAL A 435 -8.98 -0.53 -15.56
CA VAL A 435 -10.11 -0.37 -16.50
C VAL A 435 -10.15 -1.56 -17.45
N ALA A 436 -10.68 -2.69 -16.97
CA ALA A 436 -11.30 -3.73 -17.80
C ALA A 436 -12.30 -4.51 -16.95
#